data_AF-A0A9P9G0D0-F1
#
_entry.id   AF-A0A9P9G0D0-F1
#
_cell.length_a   1.000
_cell.length_b   1.000
_cell.length_c   1.000
_cell.angle_alpha   90.00
_cell.angle_beta   90.00
_cell.angle_gamma   90.00
#
_symmetry.space_group_name_H-M   'P 1'
#
loop_
_entity.id
_entity.type
_entity.pdbx_description
1 polymer ?
#
loop_
_entity_poly.entity_id
_entity_poly.type
_entity_poly.pdbx_seq_one_letter_code
_entity_poly.pdbx_strand_id
1 'polypeptide(L)'
;FHRKGGGSISIAEPFITGFQYSRTQDGKSLTRNTEQDAEVEYFYHAEAAGGFTKALDLYSLGVVLCEVGRWELLADSVPSTEKEKLKRRAWATKFVTRGPLADLGWRMGERYRDVVRTLLTLELPDDKDDFFAHEFLSKIIMPIEACKV
;
A
#
# COMPACT_ATOMS: atom_id res chain seq x y z
N PHE A 1 -11.55 19.85 -9.02
CA PHE A 1 -11.85 19.48 -7.62
C PHE A 1 -13.10 20.23 -7.17
N HIS A 2 -14.28 19.62 -7.32
CA HIS A 2 -15.53 20.28 -6.92
C HIS A 2 -15.71 20.19 -5.42
N ARG A 3 -15.29 21.26 -4.74
CA ARG A 3 -15.70 21.55 -3.36
C ARG A 3 -17.19 21.91 -3.42
N LYS A 4 -18.08 20.97 -3.14
CA LYS A 4 -19.50 21.31 -2.94
C LYS A 4 -19.59 22.16 -1.67
N GLY A 5 -19.59 23.48 -1.84
CA GLY A 5 -19.95 24.49 -0.85
C GLY A 5 -19.07 24.55 0.40
N GLY A 6 -18.12 25.49 0.45
CA GLY A 6 -17.57 26.08 1.69
C GLY A 6 -17.03 25.18 2.82
N GLY A 7 -17.05 23.86 2.67
CA GLY A 7 -16.90 22.90 3.76
C GLY A 7 -15.45 22.59 4.11
N SER A 8 -15.25 22.30 5.39
CA SER A 8 -14.06 21.67 5.95
C SER A 8 -13.75 20.34 5.26
N ILE A 9 -12.48 19.94 5.25
CA ILE A 9 -12.06 18.62 4.78
C ILE A 9 -12.63 17.57 5.74
N SER A 10 -13.38 16.60 5.21
CA SER A 10 -13.87 15.46 5.98
C SER A 10 -12.79 14.38 6.05
N ILE A 11 -12.39 13.98 7.26
CA ILE A 11 -11.47 12.85 7.45
C ILE A 11 -12.11 11.50 7.09
N ALA A 12 -13.45 11.44 7.05
CA ALA A 12 -14.20 10.24 6.69
C ALA A 12 -14.30 10.01 5.18
N GLU A 13 -13.85 10.98 4.37
CA GLU A 13 -13.91 10.92 2.91
C GLU A 13 -12.53 11.23 2.31
N PRO A 14 -11.52 10.35 2.53
CA PRO A 14 -10.20 10.55 1.99
C PRO A 14 -10.21 10.44 0.46
N PHE A 15 -9.33 11.19 -0.19
CA PHE A 15 -9.14 11.14 -1.64
C PHE A 15 -7.66 11.02 -1.97
N ILE A 16 -7.35 10.29 -3.04
CA ILE A 16 -5.99 10.13 -3.54
C ILE A 16 -5.58 11.39 -4.30
N THR A 17 -4.35 11.85 -4.06
CA THR A 17 -3.71 12.93 -4.81
C THR A 17 -2.36 12.46 -5.32
N GLY A 18 -1.62 13.30 -6.06
CA GLY A 18 -0.26 12.94 -6.46
C GLY A 18 -0.11 12.16 -7.77
N PHE A 19 -1.09 12.25 -8.68
CA PHE A 19 -1.09 11.52 -9.97
C PHE A 19 0.00 11.96 -10.98
N GLN A 20 0.92 12.86 -10.62
CA GLN A 20 2.03 13.29 -11.51
C GLN A 20 2.97 12.15 -11.94
N TYR A 21 3.02 11.07 -11.15
CA TYR A 21 3.80 9.88 -11.46
C TYR A 21 2.98 8.74 -12.05
N SER A 22 1.65 8.90 -12.15
CA SER A 22 0.78 7.93 -12.81
C SER A 22 1.10 7.86 -14.30
N ARG A 23 0.87 6.67 -14.87
CA ARG A 23 1.16 6.34 -16.26
C ARG A 23 -0.02 5.56 -16.83
N THR A 24 -0.17 5.56 -18.15
CA THR A 24 -0.98 4.55 -18.83
C THR A 24 -0.31 3.19 -18.69
N GLN A 25 -1.08 2.10 -18.76
CA GLN A 25 -0.57 0.74 -18.53
C GLN A 25 0.61 0.37 -19.45
N ASP A 26 0.61 0.85 -20.70
CA ASP A 26 1.70 0.65 -21.67
C ASP A 26 2.74 1.78 -21.66
N GLY A 27 2.60 2.75 -20.75
CA GLY A 27 3.50 3.88 -20.63
C GLY A 27 4.88 3.44 -20.11
N LYS A 28 5.93 3.65 -20.91
CA LYS A 28 7.30 3.44 -20.43
C LYS A 28 7.59 4.38 -19.27
N SER A 29 7.99 3.83 -18.13
CA SER A 29 8.42 4.64 -17.00
C SER A 29 9.74 5.32 -17.35
N LEU A 30 9.73 6.65 -17.44
CA LEU A 30 10.96 7.42 -17.49
C LEU A 30 11.65 7.23 -16.14
N THR A 31 12.67 6.39 -16.11
CA THR A 31 13.45 6.01 -14.94
C THR A 31 13.93 7.26 -14.23
N ARG A 32 13.21 7.69 -13.20
CA ARG A 32 13.65 8.80 -12.38
C ARG A 32 14.62 8.25 -11.34
N ASN A 33 15.87 8.09 -11.78
CA ASN A 33 17.02 7.87 -10.91
C ASN A 33 17.33 9.15 -10.10
N THR A 34 16.36 9.65 -9.34
CA THR A 34 16.63 10.65 -8.29
C THR A 34 16.58 9.88 -6.99
N GLU A 35 17.77 9.59 -6.46
CA GLU A 35 18.08 9.14 -5.10
C GLU A 35 16.94 8.37 -4.41
N GLN A 36 17.08 7.04 -4.35
CA GLN A 36 16.22 6.12 -3.61
C GLN A 36 16.01 6.62 -2.18
N ASP A 37 14.95 7.39 -1.96
CA ASP A 37 14.60 7.93 -0.66
C ASP A 37 14.09 6.77 0.21
N ALA A 38 14.72 6.57 1.38
CA ALA A 38 14.31 5.53 2.30
C ALA A 38 12.85 5.71 2.75
N GLU A 39 12.33 6.93 2.75
CA GLU A 39 10.95 7.24 3.13
C GLU A 39 9.93 6.87 2.06
N VAL A 40 10.36 6.66 0.82
CA VAL A 40 9.47 6.34 -0.32
C VAL A 40 9.67 4.91 -0.80
N GLU A 41 10.89 4.39 -0.75
CA GLU A 41 11.22 3.11 -1.40
C GLU A 41 10.50 1.89 -0.83
N TYR A 42 10.14 1.90 0.47
CA TYR A 42 9.44 0.77 1.08
C TYR A 42 7.98 0.64 0.67
N PHE A 43 7.41 1.68 0.06
CA PHE A 43 6.08 1.61 -0.56
C PHE A 43 6.10 0.81 -1.87
N TYR A 44 7.26 0.63 -2.51
CA TYR A 44 7.38 -0.18 -3.71
C TYR A 44 7.64 -1.66 -3.38
N HIS A 45 6.88 -2.54 -4.02
CA HIS A 45 7.16 -3.97 -3.95
C HIS A 45 8.52 -4.31 -4.58
N ALA A 46 9.16 -5.39 -4.13
CA ALA A 46 10.48 -5.82 -4.60
C ALA A 46 10.57 -5.99 -6.12
N GLU A 47 9.47 -6.41 -6.75
CA GLU A 47 9.37 -6.65 -8.19
C GLU A 47 9.14 -5.38 -9.02
N ALA A 48 8.85 -4.23 -8.39
CA ALA A 48 8.61 -2.97 -9.10
C ALA A 48 9.83 -2.44 -9.88
N ALA A 49 11.01 -3.05 -9.71
CA ALA A 49 12.18 -2.79 -10.55
C ALA A 49 11.99 -3.28 -12.00
N GLY A 50 11.16 -4.29 -12.21
CA GLY A 50 10.86 -4.87 -13.54
C GLY A 50 9.72 -4.18 -14.29
N GLY A 51 8.97 -3.28 -13.63
CA GLY A 51 7.78 -2.63 -14.17
C GLY A 51 6.76 -2.35 -13.08
N PHE A 52 5.67 -1.69 -13.44
CA PHE A 52 4.55 -1.39 -12.54
C PHE A 52 3.29 -2.10 -13.03
N THR A 53 2.53 -2.67 -12.10
CA THR A 53 1.23 -3.31 -12.33
C THR A 53 0.29 -2.85 -11.23
N LYS A 54 -1.03 -2.97 -11.42
CA LYS A 54 -2.04 -2.66 -10.41
C LYS A 54 -1.79 -3.49 -9.16
N ALA A 55 -1.42 -4.77 -9.28
CA ALA A 55 -1.05 -5.59 -8.13
C ALA A 55 0.12 -4.98 -7.33
N LEU A 56 1.17 -4.48 -8.00
CA LEU A 56 2.30 -3.83 -7.34
C LEU A 56 1.92 -2.47 -6.73
N ASP A 57 1.00 -1.72 -7.34
CA ASP A 57 0.45 -0.48 -6.75
C ASP A 57 -0.43 -0.80 -5.52
N LEU A 58 -1.16 -1.93 -5.54
CA LEU A 58 -1.96 -2.40 -4.41
C LEU A 58 -1.11 -2.85 -3.23
N TYR A 59 0.13 -3.31 -3.44
CA TYR A 59 1.08 -3.48 -2.35
C TYR A 59 1.31 -2.17 -1.59
N SER A 60 1.48 -1.04 -2.30
CA SER A 60 1.64 0.28 -1.68
C SER A 60 0.41 0.67 -0.85
N LEU A 61 -0.80 0.31 -1.30
CA LEU A 61 -2.02 0.47 -0.51
C LEU A 61 -1.98 -0.39 0.76
N GLY A 62 -1.50 -1.62 0.68
CA GLY A 62 -1.28 -2.48 1.85
C GLY A 62 -0.33 -1.85 2.88
N VAL A 63 0.75 -1.21 2.42
CA VAL A 63 1.67 -0.47 3.29
C VAL A 63 0.95 0.69 4.00
N VAL A 64 0.19 1.51 3.25
CA VAL A 64 -0.60 2.62 3.82
C VAL A 64 -1.62 2.12 4.85
N LEU A 65 -2.37 1.06 4.54
CA LEU A 65 -3.33 0.48 5.48
C LEU A 65 -2.65 -0.09 6.73
N CYS A 66 -1.43 -0.63 6.59
CA CYS A 66 -0.63 -1.07 7.73
C CYS A 66 -0.25 0.11 8.64
N GLU A 67 0.23 1.22 8.07
CA GLU A 67 0.56 2.44 8.83
C GLU A 67 -0.67 3.03 9.52
N VAL A 68 -1.82 3.09 8.83
CA VAL A 68 -3.10 3.55 9.42
C VAL A 68 -3.52 2.66 10.59
N GLY A 69 -3.49 1.34 10.42
CA GLY A 69 -3.89 0.40 11.47
C GLY A 69 -2.94 0.36 12.68
N ARG A 70 -1.69 0.79 12.49
CA ARG A 70 -0.72 0.96 13.58
C ARG A 70 -0.73 2.35 14.20
N TRP A 71 -1.26 3.34 13.47
CA TRP A 71 -1.13 4.76 13.78
C TRP A 71 0.34 5.19 13.92
N GLU A 72 1.19 4.65 13.06
CA GLU A 72 2.66 4.79 13.10
C GLU A 72 3.24 4.60 11.70
N LEU A 73 4.22 5.43 11.31
CA LEU A 73 4.98 5.22 10.07
C LEU A 73 5.91 4.02 10.22
N LEU A 74 5.94 3.15 9.22
CA LEU A 74 6.80 1.96 9.28
C LEU A 74 8.28 2.34 9.31
N ALA A 75 8.67 3.42 8.65
CA ALA A 75 10.04 3.92 8.67
C ALA A 75 10.51 4.31 10.08
N ASP A 76 9.62 4.76 10.96
CA ASP A 76 9.95 5.16 12.32
C ASP A 76 10.07 3.97 13.28
N SER A 77 9.42 2.85 12.94
CA SER A 77 9.57 1.59 13.67
C SER A 77 10.90 0.87 13.38
N VAL A 78 11.66 1.32 12.37
CA VAL A 78 12.99 0.80 12.04
C VAL A 78 14.08 1.61 12.76
N PRO A 79 15.01 0.96 13.49
CA PRO A 79 16.13 1.64 14.14
C PRO A 79 16.92 2.52 13.16
N SER A 80 17.43 3.67 13.63
CA SER A 80 18.18 4.62 12.78
C SER A 80 19.37 3.99 12.06
N THR A 81 20.05 3.03 12.71
CA THR A 81 21.16 2.25 12.13
C THR A 81 20.73 1.33 10.99
N GLU A 82 19.43 1.05 10.87
CA GLU A 82 18.85 0.16 9.87
C GLU A 82 17.96 0.88 8.86
N LYS A 83 17.72 2.20 8.99
CA LYS A 83 16.83 2.96 8.08
C LYS A 83 17.21 2.81 6.60
N GLU A 84 18.52 2.79 6.29
CA GLU A 84 19.00 2.55 4.92
C GLU A 84 18.58 1.19 4.34
N LYS A 85 18.26 0.20 5.19
CA LYS A 85 17.76 -1.09 4.72
C LYS A 85 16.38 -0.98 4.06
N LEU A 86 15.59 0.05 4.36
CA LEU A 86 14.28 0.30 3.75
C LEU A 86 14.38 0.60 2.25
N LYS A 87 15.51 1.18 1.79
CA LYS A 87 15.78 1.38 0.36
C LYS A 87 15.86 0.07 -0.41
N ARG A 88 16.16 -1.03 0.29
CA ARG A 88 16.21 -2.38 -0.32
C ARG A 88 14.81 -2.97 -0.26
N ARG A 89 14.04 -2.78 -1.33
CA ARG A 89 12.64 -3.24 -1.45
C ARG A 89 12.41 -4.67 -0.98
N ALA A 90 13.28 -5.63 -1.33
CA ALA A 90 13.17 -7.02 -0.85
C ALA A 90 13.30 -7.17 0.68
N TRP A 91 14.10 -6.34 1.33
CA TRP A 91 14.17 -6.28 2.79
C TRP A 91 12.93 -5.61 3.36
N ALA A 92 12.50 -4.48 2.77
CA ALA A 92 11.30 -3.77 3.18
C ALA A 92 10.04 -4.65 3.10
N THR A 93 9.80 -5.33 1.98
CA THR A 93 8.69 -6.28 1.81
C THR A 93 8.69 -7.36 2.89
N LYS A 94 9.86 -7.93 3.22
CA LYS A 94 10.00 -8.91 4.33
C LYS A 94 9.77 -8.30 5.70
N PHE A 95 10.18 -7.05 5.91
CA PHE A 95 9.95 -6.33 7.15
C PHE A 95 8.46 -6.12 7.37
N VAL A 96 7.76 -5.50 6.42
CA VAL A 96 6.33 -5.15 6.52
C VAL A 96 5.46 -6.40 6.70
N THR A 97 5.73 -7.48 5.95
CA THR A 97 4.96 -8.74 6.00
C THR A 97 5.17 -9.58 7.27
N ARG A 98 6.10 -9.21 8.14
CA ARG A 98 6.37 -9.93 9.40
C ARG A 98 5.75 -9.21 10.59
N GLY A 99 6.55 -8.41 11.30
CA GLY A 99 6.15 -7.78 12.56
C GLY A 99 4.98 -6.82 12.37
N PRO A 100 5.08 -5.82 11.48
CA PRO A 100 4.06 -4.83 11.30
C PRO A 100 2.68 -5.39 10.95
N LEU A 101 2.64 -6.34 10.02
CA LEU A 101 1.42 -7.05 9.65
C LEU A 101 0.85 -7.87 10.81
N ALA A 102 1.67 -8.60 11.56
CA ALA A 102 1.21 -9.40 12.70
C ALA A 102 0.52 -8.55 13.77
N ASP A 103 1.02 -7.33 14.01
CA ASP A 103 0.47 -6.41 15.00
C ASP A 103 -0.94 -5.93 14.67
N LEU A 104 -1.33 -5.92 13.39
CA LEU A 104 -2.68 -5.51 12.99
C LEU A 104 -3.76 -6.43 13.56
N GLY A 105 -3.44 -7.70 13.81
CA GLY A 105 -4.43 -8.65 14.33
C GLY A 105 -4.97 -8.25 15.70
N TRP A 106 -4.11 -7.82 16.62
CA TRP A 106 -4.53 -7.38 17.96
C TRP A 106 -4.96 -5.91 18.01
N ARG A 107 -4.50 -5.08 17.06
CA ARG A 107 -4.86 -3.65 16.98
C ARG A 107 -6.21 -3.39 16.31
N MET A 108 -6.42 -4.03 15.16
CA MET A 108 -7.55 -3.75 14.26
C MET A 108 -8.46 -4.98 14.05
N GLY A 109 -8.06 -6.15 14.55
CA GLY A 109 -8.76 -7.41 14.35
C GLY A 109 -8.27 -8.20 13.14
N GLU A 110 -8.60 -9.48 13.11
CA GLU A 110 -8.11 -10.42 12.09
C GLU A 110 -8.57 -10.06 10.68
N ARG A 111 -9.81 -9.56 10.54
CA ARG A 111 -10.36 -9.19 9.23
C ARG A 111 -9.53 -8.09 8.56
N TYR A 112 -9.19 -7.04 9.30
CA TYR A 112 -8.36 -5.95 8.78
C TYR A 112 -6.95 -6.45 8.45
N ARG A 113 -6.35 -7.24 9.36
CA ARG A 113 -5.04 -7.87 9.14
C ARG A 113 -5.03 -8.69 7.85
N ASP A 114 -6.06 -9.51 7.63
CA ASP A 114 -6.09 -10.44 6.50
C ASP A 114 -6.23 -9.71 5.16
N VAL A 115 -6.99 -8.60 5.12
CA VAL A 115 -7.03 -7.71 3.94
C VAL A 115 -5.67 -7.12 3.65
N VAL A 116 -5.01 -6.55 4.67
CA VAL A 116 -3.67 -5.95 4.50
C VAL A 116 -2.66 -7.01 4.07
N ARG A 117 -2.74 -8.23 4.61
CA ARG A 117 -1.92 -9.36 4.17
C ARG A 117 -2.11 -9.63 2.68
N THR A 118 -3.35 -9.79 2.22
CA THR A 118 -3.65 -10.10 0.82
C THR A 118 -3.04 -9.07 -0.13
N LEU A 119 -3.05 -7.78 0.24
CA LEU A 119 -2.39 -6.71 -0.52
C LEU A 119 -0.86 -6.81 -0.47
N LEU A 120 -0.28 -7.04 0.71
CA LEU A 120 1.17 -7.09 0.90
C LEU A 120 1.84 -8.35 0.30
N THR A 121 1.09 -9.45 0.17
CA THR A 121 1.57 -10.72 -0.39
C THR A 121 1.17 -10.94 -1.84
N LEU A 122 0.50 -9.96 -2.47
CA LEU A 122 0.02 -10.02 -3.85
C LEU A 122 -0.89 -11.23 -4.12
N GLU A 123 -1.78 -11.57 -3.19
CA GLU A 123 -2.74 -12.69 -3.29
C GLU A 123 -3.99 -12.38 -4.15
N LEU A 124 -3.86 -11.40 -5.05
CA LEU A 124 -4.87 -11.03 -6.04
C LEU A 124 -4.43 -11.54 -7.43
N PRO A 125 -5.39 -11.76 -8.35
CA PRO A 125 -5.07 -12.11 -9.73
C PRO A 125 -4.20 -11.04 -10.42
N ASP A 126 -3.61 -11.41 -11.56
CA ASP A 126 -2.92 -10.46 -12.42
C ASP A 126 -3.87 -9.40 -12.99
N ASP A 127 -3.33 -8.23 -13.34
CA ASP A 127 -4.08 -7.11 -13.92
C ASP A 127 -4.88 -7.45 -15.19
N LYS A 128 -4.46 -8.49 -15.92
CA LYS A 128 -5.07 -8.96 -17.16
C LYS A 128 -6.18 -10.00 -16.93
N ASP A 129 -6.36 -10.43 -15.69
CA ASP A 129 -7.39 -11.39 -15.32
C ASP A 129 -8.76 -10.68 -15.24
N ASP A 130 -9.75 -11.20 -15.95
CA ASP A 130 -11.12 -10.67 -15.97
C ASP A 130 -11.77 -10.71 -14.56
N PHE A 131 -11.28 -11.56 -13.67
CA PHE A 131 -11.75 -11.68 -12.29
C PHE A 131 -11.06 -10.72 -11.32
N PHE A 132 -10.06 -9.94 -11.73
CA PHE A 132 -9.33 -9.02 -10.85
C PHE A 132 -10.28 -8.11 -10.06
N ALA A 133 -11.26 -7.50 -10.74
CA ALA A 133 -12.21 -6.60 -10.10
C ALA A 133 -13.13 -7.32 -9.10
N HIS A 134 -13.54 -8.56 -9.42
CA HIS A 134 -14.36 -9.38 -8.55
C HIS A 134 -13.58 -9.76 -7.27
N GLU A 135 -12.35 -10.22 -7.44
CA GLU A 135 -11.48 -10.62 -6.33
C GLU A 135 -11.08 -9.42 -5.47
N PHE A 136 -10.82 -8.26 -6.07
CA PHE A 136 -10.56 -7.04 -5.33
C PHE A 136 -11.78 -6.63 -4.48
N LEU A 137 -12.98 -6.69 -5.05
CA LEU A 137 -14.22 -6.39 -4.33
C LEU A 137 -14.45 -7.39 -3.18
N SER A 138 -14.29 -8.69 -3.43
CA SER A 138 -14.59 -9.76 -2.48
C SER A 138 -13.57 -9.90 -1.35
N LYS A 139 -12.27 -9.75 -1.66
CA LYS A 139 -11.18 -9.94 -0.70
C LYS A 139 -10.77 -8.67 0.02
N ILE A 140 -11.00 -7.49 -0.58
CA ILE A 140 -10.51 -6.21 -0.03
C ILE A 140 -11.65 -5.33 0.44
N ILE A 141 -12.56 -4.94 -0.47
CA ILE A 141 -13.58 -3.93 -0.18
C ILE A 141 -14.63 -4.47 0.80
N MET A 142 -15.29 -5.58 0.48
CA MET A 142 -16.34 -6.14 1.33
C MET A 142 -15.84 -6.43 2.77
N PRO A 143 -14.64 -7.01 2.98
CA PRO A 143 -14.13 -7.23 4.33
C PRO A 143 -13.79 -5.93 5.08
N ILE A 144 -13.24 -4.91 4.40
CA ILE A 144 -12.98 -3.60 5.03
C ILE A 144 -14.30 -2.93 5.44
N GLU A 145 -15.31 -2.92 4.57
CA GLU A 145 -16.62 -2.35 4.88
C GLU A 145 -17.31 -3.07 6.04
N ALA A 146 -17.04 -4.37 6.21
CA ALA A 146 -17.55 -5.18 7.32
C ALA A 146 -16.74 -5.01 8.62
N CYS A 147 -15.64 -4.25 8.62
CA CYS A 147 -14.98 -3.85 9.86
C CYS A 147 -15.90 -2.89 10.62
N LYS A 148 -16.27 -3.26 11.84
CA LYS A 148 -17.14 -2.43 12.68
C LYS A 148 -16.32 -1.27 13.23
N VAL A 149 -16.88 -0.06 13.15
CA VAL A 149 -16.45 1.12 13.90
C VAL A 149 -16.93 1.00 15.34
#